data_AF-A0A1D2W484-F1
#
_entry.id   AF-A0A1D2W484-F1
#
_cell.length_a   1.000
_cell.length_b   1.000
_cell.length_c   1.000
_cell.angle_alpha   90.00
_cell.angle_beta   90.00
_cell.angle_gamma   90.00
#
_symmetry.space_group_name_H-M   'P 1'
#
loop_
_entity.id
_entity.type
_entity.pdbx_description
1 polymer ?
#
loop_
_entity_poly.entity_id
_entity_poly.type
_entity_poly.pdbx_seq_one_letter_code
_entity_poly.pdbx_strand_id
1 'polypeptide(L)'
;MPAVSAGSVGAKHVVVTPKYVMATAKHSCSISSDYKYHTRVFYNYNPQKHAWGTLKFEQGTYYGRNQGTSPEGLWYDKKTDMDWCLVHGKSHDHRNVYLIPYNGNIHGKKVVNGYFV
;
A
#
# COMPACT_ATOMS: atom_id res chain seq x y z
N MET A 1 1.73 25.77 -27.07
CA MET A 1 1.78 25.18 -25.71
C MET A 1 0.45 25.45 -25.04
N PRO A 2 -0.24 24.42 -24.53
CA PRO A 2 -0.58 24.48 -23.12
C PRO A 2 -0.18 23.18 -22.40
N ALA A 3 0.51 23.35 -21.27
CA ALA A 3 0.90 22.31 -20.35
C ALA A 3 -0.33 21.75 -19.63
N VAL A 4 -0.70 20.50 -19.91
CA VAL A 4 -1.51 19.71 -18.98
C VAL A 4 -0.57 19.18 -17.92
N SER A 5 -0.66 19.73 -16.72
CA SER A 5 -0.06 19.16 -15.52
C SER A 5 -0.61 17.74 -15.34
N ALA A 6 0.15 16.74 -15.76
CA ALA A 6 -0.13 15.34 -15.48
C ALA A 6 0.11 15.13 -13.97
N GLY A 7 -0.91 15.43 -13.16
CA GLY A 7 -0.89 15.17 -11.73
C GLY A 7 -0.49 13.72 -11.50
N SER A 8 0.62 13.52 -10.78
CA SER A 8 1.22 12.21 -10.55
C SER A 8 0.18 11.25 -9.93
N VAL A 9 -0.34 10.33 -10.75
CA VAL A 9 -1.31 9.32 -10.31
C VAL A 9 -0.51 8.20 -9.65
N GLY A 10 -0.50 8.16 -8.32
CA GLY A 10 0.33 7.21 -7.59
C GLY A 10 0.08 7.22 -6.10
N ALA A 11 0.63 6.21 -5.41
CA ALA A 11 0.73 6.19 -3.96
C ALA A 11 1.53 7.40 -3.46
N LYS A 12 1.12 7.92 -2.31
CA LYS A 12 1.67 9.12 -1.66
C LYS A 12 1.94 8.80 -0.20
N HIS A 13 2.78 9.61 0.46
CA HIS A 13 3.11 9.47 1.88
C HIS A 13 3.56 8.04 2.25
N VAL A 14 4.35 7.42 1.36
CA VAL A 14 4.90 6.09 1.58
C VAL A 14 5.96 6.17 2.68
N VAL A 15 5.76 5.40 3.74
CA VAL A 15 6.69 5.28 4.85
C VAL A 15 6.92 3.79 5.11
N VAL A 16 8.18 3.40 5.15
CA VAL A 16 8.62 2.05 5.49
C VAL A 16 9.56 2.15 6.68
N THR A 17 9.16 1.59 7.81
CA THR A 17 9.98 1.47 9.01
C THR A 17 10.11 0.00 9.41
N PRO A 18 11.05 -0.37 10.29
CA PRO A 18 11.11 -1.75 10.80
C PRO A 18 9.84 -2.21 11.54
N LYS A 19 9.03 -1.27 12.04
CA LYS A 19 7.84 -1.57 12.85
C LYS A 19 6.55 -1.56 12.03
N TYR A 20 6.40 -0.59 11.13
CA TYR A 20 5.19 -0.37 10.36
C TYR A 20 5.48 0.13 8.94
N VAL A 21 4.54 -0.13 8.06
CA VAL A 21 4.46 0.44 6.71
C VAL A 21 3.19 1.28 6.60
N MET A 22 3.26 2.41 5.91
CA MET A 22 2.15 3.33 5.70
C MET A 22 2.18 3.88 4.29
N ALA A 23 1.01 4.02 3.67
CA ALA A 23 0.89 4.76 2.43
C ALA A 23 -0.53 5.31 2.26
N THR A 24 -0.64 6.29 1.37
CA THR A 24 -1.89 6.81 0.84
C THR A 24 -2.01 6.39 -0.61
N ALA A 25 -2.88 5.45 -0.94
CA ALA A 25 -3.02 4.95 -2.31
C ALA A 25 -4.50 4.89 -2.72
N LYS A 26 -4.75 4.86 -4.03
CA LYS A 26 -6.02 4.40 -4.56
C LYS A 26 -5.93 2.90 -4.74
N HIS A 27 -7.04 2.20 -4.74
CA HIS A 27 -7.01 0.78 -5.06
C HIS A 27 -8.33 0.39 -5.73
N SER A 28 -8.29 -0.57 -6.63
CA SER A 28 -9.47 -1.11 -7.32
C SER A 28 -9.95 -2.44 -6.74
N CYS A 29 -9.13 -3.09 -5.91
CA CYS A 29 -9.40 -4.40 -5.28
C CYS A 29 -10.52 -4.37 -4.22
N SER A 30 -11.73 -3.90 -4.55
CA SER A 30 -13.04 -4.22 -3.94
C SER A 30 -14.16 -3.26 -4.38
N ILE A 31 -13.88 -2.12 -5.04
CA ILE A 31 -14.91 -1.09 -5.25
C ILE A 31 -14.71 -0.32 -6.57
N SER A 32 -15.63 -0.51 -7.54
CA SER A 32 -15.78 0.38 -8.71
C SER A 32 -16.41 1.74 -8.36
N SER A 33 -17.05 1.84 -7.19
CA SER A 33 -17.72 3.03 -6.66
C SER A 33 -16.91 3.92 -5.69
N ASP A 34 -15.71 3.52 -5.21
CA ASP A 34 -14.88 4.36 -4.31
C ASP A 34 -13.39 4.32 -4.70
N TYR A 35 -13.07 4.85 -5.87
CA TYR A 35 -11.69 4.99 -6.35
C TYR A 35 -11.00 6.24 -5.78
N LYS A 36 -11.03 6.36 -4.45
CA LYS A 36 -10.44 7.47 -3.68
C LYS A 36 -9.15 7.06 -2.99
N TYR A 37 -8.43 8.07 -2.51
CA TYR A 37 -7.19 7.87 -1.76
C TYR A 37 -7.52 7.48 -0.32
N HIS A 38 -6.94 6.37 0.13
CA HIS A 38 -7.03 5.92 1.51
C HIS A 38 -5.63 5.84 2.12
N THR A 39 -5.47 6.43 3.30
CA THR A 39 -4.26 6.23 4.10
C THR A 39 -4.44 4.99 4.96
N ARG A 40 -3.51 4.05 4.84
CA ARG A 40 -3.52 2.79 5.57
C ARG A 40 -2.16 2.49 6.16
N VAL A 41 -2.18 1.87 7.35
CA VAL A 41 -1.00 1.48 8.11
C VAL A 41 -1.07 0.00 8.46
N PHE A 42 0.01 -0.73 8.20
CA PHE A 42 0.18 -2.12 8.59
C PHE A 42 1.44 -2.28 9.42
N TYR A 43 1.50 -3.34 10.23
CA TYR A 43 2.77 -3.78 10.78
C TYR A 43 3.73 -4.13 9.64
N ASN A 44 5.01 -3.78 9.78
CA ASN A 44 6.03 -4.26 8.87
C ASN A 44 6.35 -5.72 9.24
N TYR A 45 5.44 -6.61 8.88
CA TYR A 45 5.45 -8.01 9.22
C TYR A 45 4.95 -8.82 8.02
N ASN A 46 5.75 -9.77 7.57
CA ASN A 46 5.33 -10.73 6.55
C ASN A 46 4.68 -11.95 7.24
N PRO A 47 3.35 -12.12 7.09
CA PRO A 47 2.62 -13.24 7.70
C PRO A 47 2.98 -14.61 7.14
N GLN A 48 3.55 -14.71 5.93
CA GLN A 48 3.90 -15.98 5.31
C GLN A 48 5.13 -16.62 5.95
N LYS A 49 6.12 -15.81 6.32
CA LYS A 49 7.39 -16.27 6.89
C LYS A 49 7.61 -15.85 8.34
N HIS A 50 6.60 -15.23 8.94
CA HIS A 50 6.61 -14.76 10.32
C HIS A 50 7.79 -13.84 10.68
N ALA A 51 8.13 -12.89 9.78
CA ALA A 51 9.29 -12.03 9.94
C ALA A 51 8.93 -10.54 9.94
N TRP A 52 9.62 -9.77 10.77
CA TRP A 52 9.45 -8.33 10.92
C TRP A 52 10.44 -7.54 10.08
N GLY A 53 10.07 -6.31 9.70
CA GLY A 53 10.94 -5.36 9.00
C GLY A 53 11.26 -5.76 7.55
N THR A 54 10.45 -6.62 6.93
CA THR A 54 10.76 -7.20 5.62
C THR A 54 9.98 -6.61 4.45
N LEU A 55 8.83 -5.99 4.72
CA LEU A 55 8.00 -5.35 3.71
C LEU A 55 8.70 -4.11 3.16
N LYS A 56 8.58 -3.95 1.84
CA LYS A 56 9.07 -2.82 1.05
C LYS A 56 7.95 -2.32 0.16
N PHE A 57 8.13 -1.12 -0.39
CA PHE A 57 7.20 -0.52 -1.33
C PHE A 57 7.69 -0.70 -2.76
N GLU A 58 6.80 -1.08 -3.66
CA GLU A 58 7.02 -0.97 -5.09
C GLU A 58 5.82 -0.34 -5.79
N GLN A 59 6.11 0.22 -6.95
CA GLN A 59 5.09 0.83 -7.79
C GLN A 59 5.55 0.80 -9.23
N GLY A 60 4.94 -0.09 -10.00
CA GLY A 60 5.22 -0.24 -11.41
C GLY A 60 4.54 0.81 -12.28
N THR A 61 4.83 0.74 -13.56
CA THR A 61 4.12 1.46 -14.61
C THR A 61 2.70 0.90 -14.75
N TYR A 62 1.71 1.77 -14.92
CA TYR A 62 0.36 1.40 -15.28
C TYR A 62 0.34 0.87 -16.72
N TYR A 63 -0.07 -0.38 -16.91
CA TYR A 63 -0.29 -0.95 -18.24
C TYR A 63 -1.64 -0.45 -18.79
N GLY A 64 -1.60 0.59 -19.63
CA GLY A 64 -2.77 1.16 -20.29
C GLY A 64 -2.36 2.18 -21.36
N ARG A 65 -3.33 2.71 -22.14
CA ARG A 65 -3.08 3.65 -23.27
C ARG A 65 -2.26 4.90 -22.90
N ASN A 66 -2.17 5.22 -21.61
CA ASN A 66 -1.27 6.23 -21.07
C ASN A 66 -0.27 5.52 -20.14
N GLN A 67 0.98 5.37 -20.60
CA GLN A 67 2.08 4.88 -19.77
C GLN A 67 2.33 5.89 -18.65
N GLY A 68 1.80 5.61 -17.46
CA GLY A 68 1.93 6.45 -16.27
C GLY A 68 2.29 5.61 -15.06
N THR A 69 2.48 6.22 -13.89
CA THR A 69 2.70 5.47 -12.65
C THR A 69 1.42 4.72 -12.25
N SER A 70 1.54 3.47 -11.78
CA SER A 70 0.38 2.73 -11.26
C SER A 70 -0.21 3.45 -10.05
N PRO A 71 -1.51 3.78 -10.05
CA PRO A 71 -2.15 4.48 -8.94
C PRO A 71 -2.22 3.65 -7.64
N GLU A 72 -2.00 2.34 -7.73
CA GLU A 72 -2.26 1.40 -6.63
C GLU A 72 -1.03 1.08 -5.80
N GLY A 73 0.12 0.84 -6.46
CA GLY A 73 1.36 0.35 -5.82
C GLY A 73 1.18 -0.98 -5.09
N LEU A 74 2.26 -1.52 -4.50
CA LEU A 74 2.23 -2.74 -3.70
C LEU A 74 3.16 -2.67 -2.48
N TRP A 75 2.77 -3.35 -1.41
CA TRP A 75 3.71 -3.80 -0.39
C TRP A 75 4.26 -5.14 -0.84
N TYR A 76 5.57 -5.35 -0.79
CA TYR A 76 6.17 -6.60 -1.21
C TYR A 76 7.27 -7.08 -0.28
N ASP A 77 7.59 -8.38 -0.35
CA ASP A 77 8.74 -8.96 0.32
C ASP A 77 9.61 -9.75 -0.64
N LYS A 78 10.84 -9.26 -0.86
CA LYS A 78 11.84 -9.86 -1.76
C LYS A 78 12.13 -11.33 -1.52
N LYS A 79 11.99 -11.84 -0.29
CA LYS A 79 12.34 -13.24 0.00
C LYS A 79 11.20 -14.22 -0.34
N THR A 80 9.96 -13.77 -0.25
CA THR A 80 8.79 -14.62 -0.51
C THR A 80 8.16 -14.36 -1.86
N ASP A 81 8.58 -13.30 -2.55
CA ASP A 81 7.99 -12.84 -3.81
C ASP A 81 6.47 -12.69 -3.68
N MET A 82 6.07 -12.09 -2.55
CA MET A 82 4.67 -11.87 -2.21
C MET A 82 4.41 -10.39 -2.21
N ASP A 83 3.30 -10.03 -2.84
CA ASP A 83 2.84 -8.66 -2.97
C ASP A 83 1.44 -8.54 -2.35
N TRP A 84 1.20 -7.44 -1.66
CA TRP A 84 -0.03 -7.13 -0.97
C TRP A 84 -0.53 -5.75 -1.39
N CYS A 85 -1.85 -5.63 -1.52
CA CYS A 85 -2.52 -4.36 -1.78
C CYS A 85 -2.16 -3.31 -0.71
N LEU A 86 -1.78 -2.10 -1.13
CA LEU A 86 -1.41 -1.02 -0.21
C LEU A 86 -2.52 -0.57 0.74
N VAL A 87 -3.77 -0.73 0.33
CA VAL A 87 -4.94 -0.27 1.10
C VAL A 87 -5.57 -1.41 1.90
N HIS A 88 -5.75 -2.58 1.29
CA HIS A 88 -6.41 -3.70 1.96
C HIS A 88 -5.45 -4.67 2.65
N GLY A 89 -4.16 -4.62 2.30
CA GLY A 89 -3.19 -5.59 2.81
C GLY A 89 -3.44 -7.01 2.31
N LYS A 90 -4.38 -7.23 1.38
CA LYS A 90 -4.67 -8.55 0.79
C LYS A 90 -3.57 -8.93 -0.20
N SER A 91 -3.09 -10.18 -0.15
CA SER A 91 -2.13 -10.69 -1.12
C SER A 91 -2.71 -10.71 -2.53
N HIS A 92 -1.87 -10.39 -3.52
CA HIS A 92 -2.21 -10.44 -4.95
C HIS A 92 -2.06 -11.85 -5.54
N ASP A 93 -2.31 -12.87 -4.71
CA ASP A 93 -2.29 -14.27 -5.09
C ASP A 93 -3.54 -15.00 -4.59
N HIS A 94 -3.60 -16.30 -4.83
CA HIS A 94 -4.72 -17.15 -4.43
C HIS A 94 -4.67 -17.61 -2.96
N ARG A 95 -3.62 -17.26 -2.20
CA ARG A 95 -3.41 -17.75 -0.82
C ARG A 95 -4.27 -17.01 0.21
N ASN A 96 -4.90 -15.89 -0.18
CA ASN A 96 -5.75 -15.06 0.70
C ASN A 96 -5.06 -14.66 2.02
N VAL A 97 -3.79 -14.27 1.92
CA VAL A 97 -2.99 -13.84 3.07
C VAL A 97 -3.16 -12.33 3.24
N TYR A 98 -3.34 -11.87 4.48
CA TYR A 98 -3.54 -10.44 4.77
C TYR A 98 -2.44 -9.90 5.67
N LEU A 99 -1.98 -8.69 5.39
CA LEU A 99 -1.16 -7.91 6.30
C LEU A 99 -1.94 -7.55 7.55
N ILE A 100 -1.23 -7.50 8.68
CA ILE A 100 -1.84 -7.19 9.97
C ILE A 100 -1.96 -5.67 10.12
N PRO A 101 -3.18 -5.12 10.30
CA PRO A 101 -3.37 -3.69 10.51
C PRO A 101 -2.65 -3.19 11.76
N TYR A 102 -1.98 -2.04 11.66
CA TYR A 102 -1.24 -1.48 12.78
C TYR A 102 -2.19 -0.91 13.85
N ASN A 103 -1.87 -1.12 15.13
CA ASN A 103 -2.50 -0.45 16.26
C ASN A 103 -1.41 0.22 17.12
N GLY A 104 -1.58 1.51 17.41
CA GLY A 104 -0.62 2.27 18.22
C GLY A 104 -0.65 3.76 17.90
N ASN A 105 0.46 4.46 18.14
CA ASN A 105 0.58 5.88 17.85
C ASN A 105 1.69 6.13 16.81
N ILE A 106 1.44 7.06 15.89
CA ILE A 106 2.41 7.56 14.92
C ILE A 106 2.39 9.09 15.01
N HIS A 107 3.52 9.69 15.39
CA HIS A 107 3.67 11.14 15.57
C HIS A 107 2.57 11.78 16.44
N GLY A 108 2.22 11.13 17.55
CA GLY A 108 1.17 11.60 18.46
C GLY A 108 -0.27 11.35 17.99
N LYS A 109 -0.49 10.89 16.75
CA LYS A 109 -1.81 10.48 16.25
C LYS A 109 -2.05 9.00 16.52
N LYS A 110 -3.25 8.67 16.99
CA LYS A 110 -3.64 7.29 17.25
C LYS A 110 -4.01 6.60 15.95
N VAL A 111 -3.60 5.34 15.83
CA VAL A 111 -3.91 4.45 14.73
C VAL A 111 -4.62 3.24 15.30
N VAL A 112 -5.83 2.99 14.81
CA VAL A 112 -6.67 1.87 15.20
C VAL A 112 -7.05 1.09 13.95
N ASN A 113 -6.82 -0.21 13.97
CA ASN A 113 -7.06 -1.10 12.85
C ASN A 113 -6.47 -0.58 11.52
N GLY A 114 -5.28 0.01 11.58
CA GLY A 114 -4.58 0.60 10.43
C GLY A 114 -5.10 1.93 9.91
N TYR A 115 -6.06 2.56 10.59
CA TYR A 115 -6.57 3.90 10.26
C TYR A 115 -6.20 4.91 11.34
N PHE A 116 -5.86 6.13 10.92
CA PHE A 116 -5.75 7.26 11.83
C PHE A 116 -7.13 7.64 12.36
N VAL A 117 -7.25 7.80 13.68
CA VAL A 117 -8.47 8.22 14.38
C VAL A 117 -8.29 9.56 15.08
#